data_AF-A0A4Q6AHF2-F1
#
_entry.id   AF-A0A4Q6AHF2-F1
#
_cell.length_a   1.000
_cell.length_b   1.000
_cell.length_c   1.000
_cell.angle_alpha   90.00
_cell.angle_beta   90.00
_cell.angle_gamma   90.00
#
_symmetry.space_group_name_H-M   'P 1'
#
loop_
_entity.id
_entity.type
_entity.pdbx_description
1 polymer ?
#
loop_
_entity_poly.entity_id
_entity_poly.type
_entity_poly.pdbx_seq_one_letter_code
_entity_poly.pdbx_strand_id
1 'polypeptide(L)'
;IDHKDYMCDLSSWGVELCKRLGSANFKLLYDIYHMQIDEGDVIRTIKNNHQYFGHYHTAGVPGRNEINESQELFYPAIMRAITATGFKGYVAQEFIPTGKDKESKVAALKDAVQRCDI
;
A
#
# COMPACT_ATOMS: atom_id res chain seq x y z
N ILE A 1 14.97 0.23 1.89
CA ILE A 1 15.47 -0.10 3.26
C ILE A 1 15.32 -1.59 3.58
N ASP A 2 14.24 -2.25 3.19
CA ASP A 2 14.00 -3.67 3.53
C ASP A 2 14.47 -4.68 2.46
N HIS A 3 14.66 -4.25 1.21
CA HIS A 3 15.13 -5.12 0.11
C HIS A 3 16.21 -4.39 -0.70
N LYS A 4 17.45 -4.45 -0.23
CA LYS A 4 18.59 -3.82 -0.91
C LYS A 4 18.81 -4.48 -2.29
N ASP A 5 19.02 -3.66 -3.31
CA ASP A 5 19.31 -4.05 -4.70
C ASP A 5 18.17 -4.85 -5.37
N TYR A 6 16.94 -4.73 -4.86
CA TYR A 6 15.77 -5.36 -5.47
C TYR A 6 15.35 -4.58 -6.73
N MET A 7 14.99 -5.32 -7.78
CA MET A 7 14.49 -4.73 -9.02
C MET A 7 13.04 -4.26 -8.81
N CYS A 8 12.62 -3.18 -9.48
CA CYS A 8 11.26 -2.61 -9.34
C CYS A 8 10.99 -1.98 -7.96
N ASP A 9 11.97 -1.27 -7.41
CA ASP A 9 11.86 -0.49 -6.17
C ASP A 9 11.13 0.86 -6.36
N LEU A 10 11.00 1.35 -7.60
CA LEU A 10 10.23 2.54 -7.94
C LEU A 10 9.01 2.22 -8.80
N SER A 11 7.89 2.89 -8.52
CA SER A 11 6.64 2.72 -9.29
C SER A 11 6.82 2.99 -10.77
N SER A 12 7.65 3.99 -11.11
CA SER A 12 7.90 4.39 -12.50
C SER A 12 8.50 3.25 -13.34
N TRP A 13 9.37 2.43 -12.73
CA TRP A 13 9.97 1.29 -13.39
C TRP A 13 8.92 0.21 -13.70
N GLY A 14 8.13 -0.17 -12.70
CA GLY A 14 7.09 -1.19 -12.87
C GLY A 14 5.99 -0.75 -13.85
N VAL A 15 5.59 0.52 -13.78
CA VAL A 15 4.59 1.10 -14.69
C VAL A 15 5.09 1.07 -16.14
N GLU A 16 6.36 1.37 -16.38
CA GLU A 16 6.96 1.28 -17.71
C GLU A 16 6.97 -0.16 -18.22
N LEU A 17 7.26 -1.15 -17.37
CA LEU A 17 7.15 -2.55 -17.73
C LEU A 17 5.71 -2.93 -18.14
N CYS A 18 4.70 -2.52 -17.38
CA CYS A 18 3.29 -2.74 -17.74
C CYS A 18 2.95 -2.16 -19.12
N LYS A 19 3.43 -0.94 -19.41
CA LYS A 19 3.22 -0.29 -20.71
C LYS A 19 3.84 -1.09 -21.86
N ARG A 20 5.08 -1.54 -21.68
CA ARG A 20 5.81 -2.33 -22.70
C ARG A 20 5.20 -3.69 -22.94
N LEU A 21 4.72 -4.35 -21.89
CA LEU A 21 4.03 -5.64 -22.01
C LEU A 21 2.67 -5.50 -22.70
N GLY A 22 1.96 -4.37 -22.49
CA GLY A 22 0.66 -4.12 -23.11
C GLY A 22 -0.42 -5.15 -22.76
N SER A 23 -0.22 -5.93 -21.70
CA SER A 23 -1.09 -7.06 -21.33
C SER A 23 -2.06 -6.69 -20.21
N ALA A 24 -3.34 -6.99 -20.40
CA ALA A 24 -4.35 -6.84 -19.36
C ALA A 24 -4.15 -7.83 -18.18
N ASN A 25 -3.41 -8.92 -18.41
CA ASN A 25 -3.16 -9.98 -17.42
C ASN A 25 -1.92 -9.70 -16.54
N PHE A 26 -1.22 -8.58 -16.75
CA PHE A 26 -0.07 -8.19 -15.94
C PHE A 26 -0.34 -6.85 -15.26
N LYS A 27 -0.35 -6.86 -13.93
CA LYS A 27 -0.55 -5.69 -13.06
C LYS A 27 0.45 -5.74 -11.91
N LEU A 28 0.73 -4.58 -11.32
CA LEU A 28 1.61 -4.45 -10.18
C LEU A 28 0.81 -4.57 -8.88
N LEU A 29 1.48 -5.10 -7.87
CA LEU A 29 1.10 -4.91 -6.48
C LEU A 29 1.74 -3.60 -6.01
N TYR A 30 0.91 -2.65 -5.57
CA TYR A 30 1.37 -1.37 -5.05
C TYR A 30 1.39 -1.40 -3.51
N ASP A 31 2.55 -1.69 -2.94
CA ASP A 31 2.75 -1.65 -1.49
C ASP A 31 3.00 -0.22 -1.03
N ILE A 32 2.02 0.36 -0.35
CA ILE A 32 2.05 1.75 0.08
C ILE A 32 3.18 2.01 1.08
N TYR A 33 3.55 1.03 1.91
CA TYR A 33 4.63 1.18 2.87
C TYR A 33 5.98 1.37 2.18
N HIS A 34 6.27 0.54 1.18
CA HIS A 34 7.49 0.66 0.39
C HIS A 34 7.51 1.97 -0.40
N MET A 35 6.41 2.29 -1.07
CA MET A 35 6.36 3.48 -1.92
C MET A 35 6.43 4.78 -1.12
N GLN A 36 5.92 4.82 0.11
CA GLN A 36 6.14 5.99 0.97
C GLN A 36 7.62 6.20 1.31
N ILE A 37 8.36 5.12 1.56
CA ILE A 37 9.80 5.20 1.90
C ILE A 37 10.64 5.58 0.67
N ASP A 38 10.36 4.97 -0.48
CA ASP A 38 11.22 5.09 -1.66
C ASP A 38 10.90 6.31 -2.52
N GLU A 39 9.63 6.73 -2.60
CA GLU A 39 9.19 7.82 -3.51
C GLU A 39 8.26 8.87 -2.88
N GLY A 40 7.49 8.52 -1.85
CA GLY A 40 6.50 9.41 -1.24
C GLY A 40 5.35 9.78 -2.19
N ASP A 41 4.61 10.82 -1.83
CA ASP A 41 3.50 11.39 -2.64
C ASP A 41 2.52 10.35 -3.21
N VAL A 42 2.20 9.38 -2.34
CA VAL A 42 1.45 8.16 -2.65
C VAL A 42 0.12 8.45 -3.36
N ILE A 43 -0.64 9.43 -2.90
CA ILE A 43 -1.96 9.75 -3.48
C ILE A 43 -1.85 10.20 -4.93
N ARG A 44 -0.85 11.02 -5.27
CA ARG A 44 -0.63 11.48 -6.65
C ARG A 44 -0.21 10.30 -7.52
N THR A 45 0.69 9.44 -7.04
CA THR A 45 1.14 8.25 -7.77
C THR A 45 -0.02 7.29 -8.06
N ILE A 46 -0.87 7.01 -7.07
CA ILE A 46 -2.07 6.17 -7.23
C ILE A 46 -2.99 6.73 -8.29
N LYS A 47 -3.34 8.02 -8.22
CA LYS A 47 -4.26 8.66 -9.18
C LYS A 47 -3.75 8.59 -10.62
N ASN A 48 -2.44 8.75 -10.82
CA ASN A 48 -1.84 8.80 -12.15
C ASN A 48 -1.64 7.41 -12.78
N ASN A 49 -1.48 6.37 -11.95
CA ASN A 49 -1.01 5.06 -12.41
C ASN A 49 -1.96 3.90 -12.08
N HIS A 50 -3.12 4.17 -11.49
CA HIS A 50 -4.08 3.16 -11.02
C HIS A 50 -4.35 2.02 -12.02
N GLN A 51 -4.46 2.34 -13.31
CA GLN A 51 -4.71 1.36 -14.37
C GLN A 51 -3.66 0.22 -14.43
N TYR A 52 -2.49 0.40 -13.81
CA TYR A 52 -1.42 -0.59 -13.73
C TYR A 52 -1.37 -1.33 -12.39
N PHE A 53 -2.12 -0.87 -11.38
CA PHE A 53 -2.14 -1.45 -10.04
C PHE A 53 -3.31 -2.41 -9.89
N GLY A 54 -3.01 -3.69 -9.64
CA GLY A 54 -4.00 -4.75 -9.47
C GLY A 54 -4.31 -5.07 -8.01
N HIS A 55 -3.42 -4.67 -7.09
CA HIS A 55 -3.55 -4.94 -5.66
C HIS A 55 -2.82 -3.87 -4.84
N TYR A 56 -3.23 -3.68 -3.60
CA TYR A 56 -2.60 -2.72 -2.67
C TYR A 56 -2.30 -3.41 -1.34
N HIS A 57 -1.13 -3.11 -0.77
CA HIS A 57 -0.77 -3.48 0.59
C HIS A 57 -0.65 -2.24 1.48
N THR A 58 -0.94 -2.41 2.77
CA THR A 58 -0.87 -1.36 3.80
C THR A 58 0.00 -1.80 4.97
N ALA A 59 0.81 -0.87 5.50
CA ALA A 59 1.53 -1.00 6.76
C ALA A 59 2.03 0.37 7.24
N GLY A 60 2.22 0.53 8.55
CA GLY A 60 2.69 1.79 9.12
C GLY A 60 4.16 2.08 8.79
N VAL A 61 4.47 3.31 8.39
CA VAL A 61 5.85 3.77 8.14
C VAL A 61 6.39 4.54 9.36
N PRO A 62 7.62 4.26 9.85
CA PRO A 62 8.66 3.43 9.23
C PRO A 62 8.73 1.98 9.76
N GLY A 63 7.93 1.59 10.75
CA GLY A 63 8.12 0.33 11.46
C GLY A 63 7.57 -0.93 10.80
N ARG A 64 6.77 -0.80 9.73
CA ARG A 64 5.92 -1.86 9.15
C ARG A 64 4.98 -2.48 10.18
N ASN A 65 4.44 -1.64 11.06
CA ASN A 65 3.53 -2.04 12.14
C ASN A 65 2.15 -1.39 11.95
N GLU A 66 1.46 -1.04 13.03
CA GLU A 66 0.11 -0.49 12.99
C GLU A 66 0.00 0.76 12.10
N ILE A 67 -1.16 0.93 11.47
CA ILE A 67 -1.48 2.07 10.60
C ILE A 67 -2.24 3.19 11.34
N ASN A 68 -2.00 3.30 12.65
CA ASN A 68 -2.62 4.30 13.52
C ASN A 68 -1.76 5.56 13.62
N GLU A 69 -1.92 6.36 14.67
CA GLU A 69 -1.23 7.64 14.87
C GLU A 69 0.27 7.48 15.21
N SER A 70 0.79 6.27 15.39
CA SER A 70 2.22 6.02 15.65
C SER A 70 3.09 6.02 14.39
N GLN A 71 2.53 6.31 13.23
CA GLN A 71 3.18 6.30 11.92
C GLN A 71 2.73 7.51 11.09
N GLU A 72 3.37 7.77 9.94
CA GLU A 72 3.24 9.05 9.23
C GLU A 72 2.12 9.16 8.17
N LEU A 73 1.55 8.05 7.70
CA LEU A 73 0.56 8.01 6.62
C LEU A 73 -0.89 8.18 7.11
N PHE A 74 -1.69 9.00 6.42
CA PHE A 74 -3.13 9.08 6.70
C PHE A 74 -3.96 8.19 5.77
N TYR A 75 -4.16 6.93 6.16
CA TYR A 75 -4.82 5.90 5.36
C TYR A 75 -6.25 6.22 4.89
N PRO A 76 -7.14 6.87 5.67
CA PRO A 76 -8.47 7.23 5.16
C PRO A 76 -8.43 8.10 3.89
N ALA A 77 -7.46 9.00 3.76
CA ALA A 77 -7.30 9.80 2.53
C ALA A 77 -6.76 8.97 1.36
N ILE A 78 -5.84 8.04 1.65
CA ILE A 78 -5.28 7.13 0.64
C ILE A 78 -6.37 6.19 0.11
N MET A 79 -7.19 5.61 0.98
CA MET A 79 -8.30 4.75 0.57
C MET A 79 -9.33 5.52 -0.25
N ARG A 80 -9.67 6.77 0.12
CA ARG A 80 -10.54 7.61 -0.73
C ARG A 80 -9.97 7.84 -2.12
N ALA A 81 -8.65 8.02 -2.22
CA ALA A 81 -7.99 8.14 -3.51
C ALA A 81 -8.08 6.84 -4.32
N ILE A 82 -7.84 5.68 -3.70
CA ILE A 82 -7.99 4.36 -4.32
C ILE A 82 -9.44 4.14 -4.79
N THR A 83 -10.44 4.35 -3.93
CA THR A 83 -11.86 4.18 -4.31
C THR A 83 -12.27 5.12 -5.43
N ALA A 84 -11.79 6.36 -5.44
CA ALA A 84 -12.09 7.33 -6.50
C ALA A 84 -11.55 6.92 -7.87
N THR A 85 -10.56 6.02 -7.93
CA THR A 85 -10.05 5.48 -9.20
C THR A 85 -10.98 4.42 -9.82
N GLY A 86 -11.98 3.96 -9.07
CA GLY A 86 -12.89 2.89 -9.48
C GLY A 86 -12.41 1.49 -9.11
N PHE A 87 -11.32 1.34 -8.34
CA PHE A 87 -10.79 0.05 -7.90
C PHE A 87 -11.87 -0.83 -7.25
N LYS A 88 -11.92 -2.10 -7.64
CA LYS A 88 -12.87 -3.12 -7.12
C LYS A 88 -12.17 -4.35 -6.52
N GLY A 89 -10.84 -4.31 -6.43
CA GLY A 89 -10.07 -5.40 -5.83
C GLY A 89 -9.96 -5.27 -4.32
N TYR A 90 -9.04 -6.02 -3.74
CA TYR A 90 -8.78 -6.03 -2.31
C TYR A 90 -7.60 -5.12 -1.95
N VAL A 91 -7.64 -4.59 -0.74
CA VAL A 91 -6.52 -3.94 -0.06
C VAL A 91 -6.13 -4.85 1.10
N ALA A 92 -4.87 -5.30 1.15
CA ALA A 92 -4.39 -6.22 2.17
C ALA A 92 -3.63 -5.49 3.28
N GLN A 93 -3.84 -5.94 4.51
CA GLN A 93 -3.14 -5.45 5.69
C GLN A 93 -1.87 -6.30 5.90
N GLU A 94 -0.70 -5.80 5.48
CA GLU A 94 0.57 -6.52 5.50
C GLU A 94 1.55 -5.89 6.51
N PHE A 95 1.14 -5.88 7.78
CA PHE A 95 1.93 -5.33 8.86
C PHE A 95 2.13 -6.33 9.99
N ILE A 96 3.14 -6.08 10.83
CA ILE A 96 3.45 -6.86 12.01
C ILE A 96 2.94 -6.09 13.24
N PRO A 97 1.87 -6.54 13.92
CA PRO A 97 1.41 -5.85 15.12
C PRO A 97 2.42 -5.96 16.26
N THR A 98 2.56 -4.88 17.04
CA THR A 98 3.48 -4.75 18.17
C THR A 98 2.95 -5.33 19.48
N GLY A 99 1.64 -5.60 19.54
CA GLY A 99 0.98 -6.25 20.67
C GLY A 99 1.66 -7.58 21.08
N LYS A 100 1.77 -7.84 22.38
CA LYS A 100 2.48 -9.02 22.91
C LYS A 100 1.62 -10.28 22.94
N ASP A 101 0.32 -10.12 23.12
CA ASP A 101 -0.65 -11.21 23.21
C ASP A 101 -1.53 -11.31 21.96
N LYS A 102 -2.31 -12.38 21.86
CA LYS A 102 -3.19 -12.61 20.72
C LYS A 102 -4.29 -11.55 20.60
N GLU A 103 -4.82 -11.08 21.72
CA GLU A 103 -5.95 -10.16 21.74
C GLU A 103 -5.56 -8.78 21.19
N SER A 104 -4.43 -8.24 21.64
CA SER A 104 -3.87 -6.99 21.12
C SER A 104 -3.51 -7.08 19.63
N LYS A 105 -2.94 -8.22 19.17
CA LYS A 105 -2.66 -8.44 17.74
C LYS A 105 -3.94 -8.45 16.88
N VAL A 106 -5.01 -9.09 17.37
CA VAL A 106 -6.31 -9.09 16.69
C VAL A 106 -6.95 -7.69 16.73
N ALA A 107 -6.82 -6.95 17.83
CA ALA A 107 -7.31 -5.59 17.93
C ALA A 107 -6.62 -4.65 16.92
N ALA A 108 -5.30 -4.77 16.76
CA ALA A 108 -4.54 -4.02 15.76
C ALA A 108 -5.03 -4.32 14.33
N LEU A 109 -5.29 -5.59 13.99
CA LEU A 109 -5.84 -5.95 12.68
C LEU A 109 -7.25 -5.36 12.47
N LYS A 110 -8.11 -5.39 13.49
CA LYS A 110 -9.45 -4.79 13.42
C LYS A 110 -9.38 -3.27 13.19
N ASP A 111 -8.53 -2.58 13.94
CA ASP A 111 -8.30 -1.14 13.79
C ASP A 111 -7.81 -0.81 12.37
N ALA A 112 -6.85 -1.58 11.86
CA ALA A 112 -6.33 -1.40 10.51
C ALA A 112 -7.41 -1.58 9.42
N VAL A 113 -8.29 -2.58 9.56
CA VAL A 113 -9.44 -2.76 8.65
C VAL A 113 -10.39 -1.56 8.74
N GLN A 114 -10.75 -1.12 9.95
CA GLN A 114 -11.68 -0.01 10.16
C GLN A 114 -11.16 1.32 9.61
N ARG A 115 -9.86 1.59 9.74
CA ARG A 115 -9.24 2.81 9.18
C ARG A 115 -9.22 2.83 7.65
N CYS A 116 -9.28 1.67 7.02
CA CYS A 116 -9.34 1.54 5.57
C CYS A 116 -10.77 1.39 5.02
N ASP A 117 -11.77 1.28 5.89
CA ASP A 117 -13.18 1.17 5.51
C ASP A 117 -13.77 2.57 5.32
N ILE A 118 -14.15 2.90 4.08
CA ILE A 118 -14.60 4.25 3.67
C ILE A 118 -15.86 4.22 2.81
#